data_AF-A0A414Y878-F1
#
_entry.id   AF-A0A414Y878-F1
#
_cell.length_a   1.000
_cell.length_b   1.000
_cell.length_c   1.000
_cell.angle_alpha   90.00
_cell.angle_beta   90.00
_cell.angle_gamma   90.00
#
_symmetry.space_group_name_H-M   'P 1'
#
loop_
_entity.id
_entity.type
_entity.pdbx_description
1 polymer ?
#
loop_
_entity_poly.entity_id
_entity_poly.type
_entity_poly.pdbx_seq_one_letter_code
_entity_poly.pdbx_strand_id
1 'polypeptide(L)'
;MRKQTTPLSESQIQHDCLVWFRLQYPKLARMLFTVPNGGKRDAKTGARMKYEGAVRGVADLILLIPKKGWASLCIEMKTPKGTQSEHQRTWQTEAERYQNKYVICHSLQEFINEVNSYLQ
;
A
#
# COMPACT_ATOMS: atom_id res chain seq x y z
N MET A 1 15.87 -7.33 -30.90
CA MET A 1 16.17 -6.42 -29.76
C MET A 1 14.94 -6.36 -28.87
N ARG A 2 15.03 -6.79 -27.59
CA ARG A 2 13.91 -6.68 -26.65
C ARG A 2 13.64 -5.19 -26.42
N LYS A 3 12.43 -4.70 -26.70
CA LYS A 3 12.00 -3.35 -26.33
C LYS A 3 12.20 -3.23 -24.82
N GLN A 4 13.10 -2.34 -24.38
CA GLN A 4 13.13 -1.92 -22.98
C GLN A 4 11.81 -1.18 -22.73
N THR A 5 10.82 -1.88 -22.19
CA THR A 5 9.65 -1.26 -21.62
C THR A 5 10.11 -0.47 -20.40
N THR A 6 9.79 0.82 -20.37
CA THR A 6 10.03 1.67 -19.20
C THR A 6 9.46 0.98 -17.96
N PRO A 7 10.22 0.84 -16.86
CA PRO A 7 9.70 0.25 -15.64
C PRO A 7 8.48 1.03 -15.15
N LEU A 8 7.42 0.32 -14.74
CA LEU A 8 6.24 0.95 -14.17
C LEU A 8 6.61 1.72 -12.90
N SER A 9 6.04 2.91 -12.74
CA SER A 9 6.10 3.65 -11.49
C SER A 9 5.27 2.97 -10.40
N GLU A 10 5.59 3.25 -9.14
CA GLU A 10 4.84 2.76 -7.97
C GLU A 10 3.35 3.12 -8.08
N SER A 11 3.04 4.35 -8.52
CA SER A 11 1.67 4.81 -8.72
C SER A 11 0.92 4.03 -9.82
N GLN A 12 1.60 3.62 -10.90
CA GLN A 12 0.99 2.78 -11.94
C GLN A 12 0.72 1.37 -11.41
N ILE A 13 1.68 0.77 -10.70
CA ILE A 13 1.48 -0.56 -10.11
C ILE A 13 0.33 -0.52 -9.09
N GLN A 14 0.28 0.48 -8.22
CA GLN A 14 -0.80 0.66 -7.25
C GLN A 14 -2.17 0.82 -7.93
N HIS A 15 -2.24 1.58 -9.03
CA HIS A 15 -3.46 1.73 -9.81
C HIS A 15 -3.95 0.37 -10.32
N ASP A 16 -3.08 -0.42 -10.92
CA ASP A 16 -3.41 -1.74 -11.44
C ASP A 16 -3.92 -2.68 -10.33
N CYS A 17 -3.28 -2.64 -9.15
CA CYS A 17 -3.72 -3.40 -7.96
C CYS A 17 -5.14 -3.02 -7.52
N LEU A 18 -5.44 -1.72 -7.44
CA LEU A 18 -6.76 -1.22 -7.04
C LEU A 18 -7.84 -1.57 -8.06
N VAL A 19 -7.53 -1.48 -9.36
CA VAL A 19 -8.44 -1.88 -10.44
C VAL A 19 -8.76 -3.37 -10.32
N TRP A 20 -7.72 -4.21 -10.24
CA TRP A 20 -7.90 -5.65 -10.09
C TRP A 20 -8.71 -5.99 -8.84
N PHE A 21 -8.40 -5.40 -7.68
CA PHE A 21 -9.09 -5.69 -6.43
C PHE A 21 -10.59 -5.39 -6.51
N ARG A 22 -10.97 -4.25 -7.11
CA ARG A 22 -12.38 -3.86 -7.27
C ARG A 22 -13.14 -4.79 -8.20
N LEU A 23 -12.46 -5.34 -9.21
CA LEU A 23 -13.04 -6.34 -10.12
C LEU A 23 -13.21 -7.70 -9.44
N GLN A 24 -12.22 -8.16 -8.67
CA GLN A 24 -12.27 -9.48 -8.03
C GLN A 24 -13.13 -9.51 -6.76
N TYR A 25 -13.10 -8.44 -5.98
CA TYR A 25 -13.76 -8.34 -4.68
C TYR A 25 -14.70 -7.13 -4.62
N PRO A 26 -15.73 -7.03 -5.50
CA PRO A 26 -16.59 -5.84 -5.59
C PRO A 26 -17.33 -5.54 -4.28
N LYS A 27 -17.71 -6.59 -3.54
CA LYS A 27 -18.37 -6.44 -2.22
C LYS A 27 -17.44 -5.86 -1.14
N LEU A 28 -16.13 -5.94 -1.34
CA LEU A 28 -15.11 -5.45 -0.40
C LEU A 28 -14.43 -4.17 -0.89
N ALA A 29 -14.84 -3.60 -2.04
CA ALA A 29 -14.16 -2.48 -2.70
C ALA A 29 -13.96 -1.25 -1.81
N ARG A 30 -14.83 -1.03 -0.82
CA ARG A 30 -14.71 0.09 0.14
C ARG A 30 -13.73 -0.19 1.28
N MET A 31 -13.32 -1.44 1.47
CA MET A 31 -12.43 -1.85 2.57
C MET A 31 -10.96 -1.79 2.18
N LEU A 32 -10.63 -1.73 0.89
CA LEU A 32 -9.29 -1.40 0.41
C LEU A 32 -9.25 0.07 -0.02
N PHE A 33 -8.47 0.88 0.68
CA PHE A 33 -8.29 2.29 0.36
C PHE A 33 -6.83 2.70 0.39
N THR A 34 -6.52 3.75 -0.37
CA THR A 34 -5.18 4.34 -0.37
C THR A 34 -5.02 5.36 0.74
N VAL A 35 -3.85 5.39 1.34
CA VAL A 35 -3.41 6.45 2.23
C VAL A 35 -2.47 7.36 1.43
N PRO A 36 -2.90 8.56 1.00
CA PRO A 36 -2.12 9.45 0.13
C PRO A 36 -1.04 10.22 0.90
N ASN A 37 -0.22 9.50 1.67
CA ASN A 37 0.86 10.05 2.47
C ASN A 37 2.17 10.18 1.68
N GLY A 38 2.28 9.57 0.49
CA GLY A 38 3.36 9.75 -0.48
C GLY A 38 3.07 10.81 -1.56
N GLY A 39 4.10 11.27 -2.28
CA GLY A 39 3.95 12.14 -3.46
C GLY A 39 4.33 13.62 -3.28
N LYS A 40 4.74 14.25 -4.38
CA LYS A 40 5.12 15.68 -4.46
C LYS A 40 3.90 16.56 -4.15
N ARG A 41 4.09 17.49 -3.24
CA ARG A 41 3.08 18.47 -2.80
C ARG A 41 3.78 19.81 -2.56
N ASP A 42 3.02 20.90 -2.66
CA ASP A 42 3.51 22.20 -2.26
C ASP A 42 3.66 22.30 -0.73
N ALA A 43 4.41 23.29 -0.27
CA ALA A 43 4.72 23.48 1.15
C ALA A 43 3.46 23.69 2.01
N LYS A 44 2.45 24.40 1.48
CA LYS A 44 1.21 24.71 2.19
C LYS A 44 0.38 23.45 2.40
N THR A 45 0.21 22.64 1.37
CA THR A 45 -0.47 21.35 1.42
C THR A 45 0.24 20.39 2.37
N GLY A 46 1.58 20.34 2.31
CA GLY A 46 2.38 19.54 3.24
C GLY A 46 2.22 19.98 4.71
N ALA A 47 2.22 21.28 4.98
CA ALA A 47 2.00 21.81 6.32
C ALA A 47 0.59 21.51 6.84
N ARG A 48 -0.44 21.69 5.99
CA ARG A 48 -1.82 21.37 6.35
C ARG A 48 -2.00 19.90 6.70
N MET A 49 -1.44 18.98 5.91
CA MET A 49 -1.57 17.55 6.21
C MET A 49 -0.91 17.16 7.53
N LYS A 50 0.26 17.74 7.85
CA LYS A 50 0.88 17.55 9.17
C LYS A 50 -0.01 18.08 10.29
N TYR A 51 -0.62 19.25 10.10
CA TYR A 51 -1.58 19.83 11.05
C TYR A 51 -2.82 18.93 11.22
N GLU A 52 -3.30 18.30 10.14
CA GLU A 52 -4.42 17.34 10.14
C GLU A 52 -4.03 15.95 10.68
N GLY A 53 -2.77 15.75 11.11
CA GLY A 53 -2.33 14.51 11.75
C GLY A 53 -1.78 13.46 10.79
N ALA A 54 -1.34 13.84 9.59
CA ALA A 54 -0.71 12.90 8.66
C ALA A 54 0.54 12.25 9.28
N VAL A 55 0.48 10.92 9.40
CA VAL A 55 1.58 10.11 9.92
C VAL A 55 2.51 9.71 8.77
N ARG A 56 3.81 10.02 8.89
CA ARG A 56 4.79 9.66 7.87
C ARG A 56 5.07 8.15 7.91
N GLY A 57 5.14 7.52 6.75
CA GLY A 57 5.53 6.11 6.62
C GLY A 57 4.37 5.12 6.71
N VAL A 58 3.13 5.58 6.85
CA VAL A 58 1.94 4.74 6.70
C VAL A 58 1.97 4.06 5.33
N ALA A 59 1.64 2.76 5.30
CA ALA A 59 1.56 1.98 4.08
C ALA A 59 0.62 2.61 3.04
N ASP A 60 0.92 2.43 1.75
CA ASP A 60 0.17 3.06 0.66
C ASP A 60 -1.29 2.61 0.58
N LEU A 61 -1.56 1.34 0.92
CA LEU A 61 -2.89 0.75 0.93
C LEU A 61 -3.17 0.05 2.27
N ILE A 62 -4.42 0.14 2.71
CA ILE A 62 -4.93 -0.61 3.87
C ILE A 62 -6.17 -1.38 3.44
N LEU A 63 -6.14 -2.70 3.61
CA LEU A 63 -7.30 -3.58 3.55
C LEU A 63 -7.84 -3.78 4.97
N LEU A 64 -8.84 -2.97 5.33
CA LEU A 64 -9.42 -2.91 6.66
C LEU A 64 -10.44 -4.04 6.88
N ILE A 65 -9.95 -5.28 6.89
CA ILE A 65 -10.74 -6.48 7.15
C ILE A 65 -9.97 -7.35 8.14
N PRO A 66 -10.52 -7.61 9.33
CA PRO A 66 -9.95 -8.59 10.24
C PRO A 66 -10.05 -10.00 9.66
N LYS A 67 -8.93 -10.72 9.57
CA LYS A 67 -8.89 -12.08 9.02
C LYS A 67 -7.62 -12.81 9.49
N LYS A 68 -7.71 -14.13 9.70
CA LYS A 68 -6.57 -15.00 10.06
C LYS A 68 -5.77 -14.53 11.29
N GLY A 69 -6.45 -13.95 12.27
CA GLY A 69 -5.83 -13.43 13.49
C GLY A 69 -5.24 -12.02 13.37
N TRP A 70 -5.27 -11.42 12.19
CA TRP A 70 -4.81 -10.04 11.95
C TRP A 70 -5.99 -9.06 11.95
N ALA A 71 -5.75 -7.85 12.44
CA ALA A 71 -6.72 -6.75 12.48
C ALA A 71 -6.93 -6.12 11.08
N SER A 72 -5.88 -6.02 10.28
CA SER A 72 -5.92 -5.54 8.90
C SER A 72 -4.69 -6.01 8.10
N LEU A 73 -4.73 -5.82 6.78
CA LEU A 73 -3.57 -5.99 5.91
C LEU A 73 -3.11 -4.61 5.39
N CYS A 74 -1.91 -4.21 5.79
CA CYS A 74 -1.20 -3.02 5.32
C CYS A 74 -0.27 -3.40 4.17
N ILE A 75 -0.37 -2.69 3.05
CA ILE A 75 0.36 -3.02 1.81
C ILE A 75 1.14 -1.79 1.37
N GLU A 76 2.45 -1.91 1.38
CA GLU A 76 3.38 -0.92 0.87
C GLU A 76 3.77 -1.27 -0.56
N MET A 77 3.55 -0.34 -1.47
CA MET A 77 3.89 -0.53 -2.87
C MET A 77 5.32 -0.08 -3.12
N LYS A 78 6.03 -0.81 -3.97
CA LYS A 78 7.36 -0.41 -4.44
C LYS A 78 7.50 -0.66 -5.92
N THR A 79 8.42 0.09 -6.54
CA THR A 79 8.95 -0.31 -7.84
C THR A 79 9.74 -1.62 -7.71
N PRO A 80 10.06 -2.33 -8.80
CA PRO A 80 10.82 -3.59 -8.75
C PRO A 80 12.17 -3.52 -8.03
N LYS A 81 12.75 -2.33 -7.90
CA LYS A 81 14.00 -2.08 -7.16
C LYS A 81 13.84 -1.12 -5.98
N GLY A 82 12.62 -0.66 -5.72
CA GLY A 82 12.32 0.28 -4.65
C GLY A 82 12.48 -0.37 -3.29
N THR A 83 12.91 0.38 -2.30
CA THR A 83 13.04 -0.10 -0.92
C THR A 83 12.23 0.78 0.03
N GLN A 84 11.90 0.23 1.20
CA GLN A 84 11.28 1.03 2.26
C GLN A 84 12.24 2.08 2.79
N SER A 85 11.70 3.26 3.08
CA SER A 85 12.35 4.27 3.90
C SER A 85 12.38 3.88 5.38
N GLU A 86 13.22 4.55 6.17
CA GLU A 86 13.31 4.35 7.62
C GLU A 86 11.97 4.60 8.34
N HIS A 87 11.23 5.62 7.92
CA HIS A 87 9.91 5.92 8.50
C HIS A 87 8.88 4.84 8.19
N GLN A 88 8.94 4.21 7.02
CA GLN A 88 8.06 3.09 6.66
C GLN A 88 8.36 1.86 7.49
N ARG A 89 9.66 1.56 7.74
CA ARG A 89 10.06 0.47 8.64
C ARG A 89 9.59 0.72 10.07
N THR A 90 9.76 1.96 10.55
CA THR A 90 9.29 2.35 11.89
C THR A 90 7.78 2.16 12.02
N TRP A 91 7.01 2.62 11.03
CA TRP A 91 5.56 2.47 11.05
C TRP A 91 5.12 1.00 10.93
N GLN A 92 5.79 0.20 10.09
CA GLN A 92 5.58 -1.24 10.01
C GLN A 92 5.72 -1.91 11.38
N THR A 93 6.82 -1.65 12.10
CA THR A 93 7.06 -2.24 13.42
C THR A 93 5.92 -1.93 14.40
N GLU A 94 5.43 -0.69 14.40
CA GLU A 94 4.30 -0.32 15.25
C GLU A 94 2.99 -0.97 14.77
N ALA A 95 2.69 -0.98 13.48
CA ALA A 95 1.48 -1.62 12.94
C ALA A 95 1.42 -3.12 13.29
N GLU A 96 2.54 -3.84 13.15
CA GLU A 96 2.67 -5.26 13.50
C GLU A 96 2.53 -5.50 15.01
N ARG A 97 3.07 -4.61 15.85
CA ARG A 97 2.88 -4.66 17.31
C ARG A 97 1.39 -4.67 17.69
N TYR A 98 0.56 -3.94 16.93
CA TYR A 98 -0.89 -3.91 17.11
C TYR A 98 -1.65 -4.91 16.22
N GLN A 99 -1.04 -6.06 15.90
CA GLN A 99 -1.67 -7.18 15.20
C GLN A 99 -2.18 -6.85 13.78
N ASN A 100 -1.52 -5.93 13.06
CA ASN A 100 -1.76 -5.75 11.62
C ASN A 100 -0.71 -6.51 10.83
N LYS A 101 -1.10 -7.16 9.73
CA LYS A 101 -0.14 -7.78 8.80
C LYS A 101 0.41 -6.70 7.88
N TYR A 102 1.73 -6.57 7.76
CA TYR A 102 2.36 -5.65 6.82
C TYR A 102 3.07 -6.43 5.71
N VAL A 103 2.89 -6.01 4.46
CA VAL A 103 3.55 -6.62 3.29
C VAL A 103 4.09 -5.54 2.36
N ILE A 104 5.17 -5.88 1.65
CA ILE A 104 5.73 -5.05 0.58
C ILE A 104 5.41 -5.75 -0.74
N CYS A 105 4.85 -5.02 -1.70
CA CYS A 105 4.54 -5.54 -3.03
C CYS A 105 5.25 -4.73 -4.12
N HIS A 106 6.04 -5.40 -4.93
CA HIS A 106 6.80 -4.82 -6.05
C HIS A 106 6.09 -4.97 -7.40
N SER A 107 4.95 -5.65 -7.44
CA SER A 107 4.19 -5.93 -8.65
C SER A 107 2.72 -6.21 -8.35
N LEU A 108 1.88 -6.14 -9.40
CA LEU A 108 0.50 -6.61 -9.34
C LEU A 108 0.41 -8.08 -8.91
N GLN A 109 1.32 -8.94 -9.40
CA GLN A 109 1.26 -10.37 -9.08
C GLN A 109 1.52 -10.64 -7.59
N GLU A 110 2.49 -9.94 -6.98
CA GLU A 110 2.73 -10.03 -5.54
C GLU A 110 1.54 -9.54 -4.73
N PHE A 111 0.94 -8.42 -5.12
CA PHE A 111 -0.28 -7.90 -4.51
C PHE A 111 -1.43 -8.92 -4.55
N ILE A 112 -1.66 -9.54 -5.72
CA ILE A 112 -2.69 -10.56 -5.90
C ILE A 112 -2.45 -11.73 -4.95
N ASN A 113 -1.20 -12.21 -4.88
CA ASN A 113 -0.84 -13.34 -4.03
C ASN A 113 -1.09 -13.02 -2.55
N GLU A 114 -0.66 -11.85 -2.08
CA GLU A 114 -0.85 -11.45 -0.67
C GLU A 114 -2.32 -11.22 -0.31
N VAL A 115 -3.09 -10.57 -1.19
CA VAL A 115 -4.52 -10.33 -0.94
C VAL A 115 -5.30 -11.65 -0.94
N ASN A 116 -5.06 -12.53 -1.90
CA ASN A 116 -5.74 -13.83 -1.96
C ASN A 116 -5.35 -14.68 -0.74
N SER A 117 -4.06 -14.75 -0.42
CA SER A 117 -3.56 -15.45 0.77
C SER A 117 -4.14 -14.87 2.06
N TYR A 118 -4.41 -13.57 2.12
CA TYR A 118 -5.03 -12.96 3.29
C TYR A 118 -6.53 -13.29 3.39
N LEU A 119 -7.29 -13.11 2.30
CA LEU A 119 -8.76 -13.17 2.30
C LEU A 119 -9.35 -14.59 2.26
N GLN A 120 -8.63 -15.55 1.67
CA GLN A 120 -9.07 -16.95 1.52
C GLN A 120 -8.57 -17.78 2.70
#